data_AF-A0A968HW80-F1
#
_entry.id   AF-A0A968HW80-F1
#
_cell.length_a   1.000
_cell.length_b   1.000
_cell.length_c   1.000
_cell.angle_alpha   90.00
_cell.angle_beta   90.00
_cell.angle_gamma   90.00
#
_symmetry.space_group_name_H-M   'P 1'
#
loop_
_entity.id
_entity.type
_entity.pdbx_description
1 polymer ?
#
loop_
_entity_poly.entity_id
_entity_poly.type
_entity_poly.pdbx_seq_one_letter_code
_entity_poly.pdbx_strand_id
1 'polypeptide(L)'
;GSATSSASPAGPTGDEQRALTALLERCGPTIYRNAGSDPSASIPADEVEDLRRRLEDVIDTLPDPVLARIASAPIHVQRWVSEDHVRQGVDPRSAIAFEGRPAQAEGGEAELTAIVVFRDVLIEQIDDDDEISDLLAIGILEELARFFKIEDLELGL
;
A
#
# COMPACT_ATOMS: atom_id res chain seq x y z
N GLY A 1 -9.22 16.85 47.04
CA GLY A 1 -8.41 15.64 46.82
C GLY A 1 -8.67 15.17 45.41
N SER A 2 -7.62 15.12 44.61
CA SER A 2 -7.62 14.79 43.18
C SER A 2 -8.03 13.34 42.90
N ALA A 3 -8.73 13.11 41.80
CA ALA A 3 -8.73 11.82 41.10
C ALA A 3 -8.77 12.10 39.59
N THR A 4 -7.61 11.97 38.97
CA THR A 4 -7.40 11.94 37.52
C THR A 4 -7.98 10.65 36.95
N SER A 5 -8.89 10.74 35.99
CA SER A 5 -9.34 9.59 35.20
C SER A 5 -8.74 9.70 33.81
N SER A 6 -7.77 8.84 33.54
CA SER A 6 -7.10 8.66 32.26
C SER A 6 -8.10 8.16 31.22
N ALA A 7 -8.31 8.91 30.14
CA ALA A 7 -9.07 8.45 28.99
C ALA A 7 -8.10 7.74 28.02
N SER A 8 -8.18 6.41 27.98
CA SER A 8 -7.63 5.61 26.88
C SER A 8 -8.36 5.96 25.58
N PRO A 9 -7.68 6.03 24.41
CA PRO A 9 -8.37 6.18 23.14
C PRO A 9 -9.26 4.96 22.91
N ALA A 10 -10.55 5.22 22.67
CA ALA A 10 -11.55 4.20 22.40
C ALA A 10 -11.14 3.40 21.16
N GLY A 11 -11.08 2.07 21.31
CA GLY A 11 -10.98 1.18 20.17
C GLY A 11 -12.19 1.30 19.24
N PRO A 12 -12.10 0.77 18.01
CA PRO A 12 -13.16 0.88 17.01
C PRO A 12 -14.49 0.35 17.57
N THR A 13 -15.58 1.03 17.23
CA THR A 13 -16.92 0.65 17.66
C THR A 13 -17.34 -0.69 17.05
N GLY A 14 -18.27 -1.41 17.69
CA GLY A 14 -18.70 -2.74 17.24
C GLY A 14 -19.25 -2.78 15.80
N ASP A 15 -19.74 -1.67 15.27
CA ASP A 15 -20.16 -1.53 13.87
C ASP A 15 -18.96 -1.45 12.91
N GLU A 16 -17.92 -0.70 13.24
CA GLU A 16 -16.67 -0.64 12.48
C GLU A 16 -15.98 -2.01 12.46
N GLN A 17 -16.01 -2.72 13.59
CA GLN A 17 -15.42 -4.05 13.69
C GLN A 17 -16.20 -5.06 12.84
N ARG A 18 -17.53 -4.93 12.75
CA ARG A 18 -18.37 -5.76 11.85
C ARG A 18 -18.22 -5.39 10.39
N ALA A 19 -18.03 -4.11 10.06
CA ALA A 19 -17.75 -3.67 8.70
C ALA A 19 -16.37 -4.18 8.23
N LEU A 20 -15.36 -4.10 9.08
CA LEU A 20 -14.02 -4.66 8.85
C LEU A 20 -14.07 -6.19 8.69
N THR A 21 -14.79 -6.90 9.58
CA THR A 21 -14.98 -8.35 9.46
C THR A 21 -15.72 -8.70 8.17
N ALA A 22 -16.77 -7.97 7.79
CA ALA A 22 -17.49 -8.19 6.53
C ALA A 22 -16.61 -7.86 5.30
N LEU A 23 -15.70 -6.90 5.39
CA LEU A 23 -14.74 -6.59 4.33
C LEU A 23 -13.71 -7.72 4.18
N LEU A 24 -13.24 -8.28 5.28
CA LEU A 24 -12.33 -9.44 5.32
C LEU A 24 -13.03 -10.73 4.83
N GLU A 25 -14.30 -10.93 5.17
CA GLU A 25 -15.10 -12.08 4.71
C GLU A 25 -15.51 -11.95 3.23
N ARG A 26 -15.73 -10.73 2.74
CA ARG A 26 -16.10 -10.45 1.34
C ARG A 26 -14.88 -10.34 0.42
N CYS A 27 -13.73 -9.93 0.95
CA CYS A 27 -12.40 -10.20 0.39
C CYS A 27 -11.93 -11.56 0.87
N GLY A 28 -12.80 -12.58 0.74
CA GLY A 28 -12.58 -13.93 1.25
C GLY A 28 -11.16 -14.39 0.94
N PRO A 29 -10.60 -15.32 1.72
CA PRO A 29 -9.21 -15.72 1.58
C PRO A 29 -9.00 -16.28 0.17
N THR A 30 -8.62 -15.43 -0.79
CA THR A 30 -7.94 -15.82 -2.01
C THR A 30 -6.48 -16.08 -1.64
N ILE A 31 -6.32 -16.81 -0.54
CA ILE A 31 -5.19 -17.68 -0.36
C ILE A 31 -5.61 -18.89 -1.21
N TYR A 32 -4.86 -19.12 -2.29
CA TYR A 32 -4.96 -20.27 -3.20
C TYR A 32 -5.94 -20.16 -4.38
N ARG A 33 -5.45 -19.53 -5.47
CA ARG A 33 -5.52 -20.19 -6.79
C ARG A 33 -4.28 -19.95 -7.65
N ASN A 34 -3.10 -20.21 -7.10
CA ASN A 34 -2.01 -20.72 -7.91
C ASN A 34 -1.41 -21.94 -7.22
N ALA A 35 -1.57 -23.11 -7.83
CA ALA A 35 -1.10 -24.38 -7.31
C ALA A 35 0.43 -24.44 -7.44
N GLY A 36 1.16 -23.82 -6.51
CA GLY A 36 2.62 -23.94 -6.50
C GLY A 36 3.41 -23.07 -5.53
N SER A 37 2.87 -21.96 -5.02
CA SER A 37 3.65 -21.07 -4.14
C SER A 37 3.29 -21.27 -2.68
N ASP A 38 4.21 -21.87 -1.91
CA ASP A 38 4.11 -21.96 -0.46
C ASP A 38 4.09 -20.53 0.13
N PRO A 39 3.09 -20.15 0.95
CA PRO A 39 2.98 -18.78 1.46
C PRO A 39 4.10 -18.40 2.45
N SER A 40 4.89 -19.37 2.92
CA SER A 40 6.09 -19.15 3.74
C SER A 40 7.38 -19.13 2.92
N ALA A 41 7.33 -19.42 1.62
CA ALA A 41 8.50 -19.30 0.77
C ALA A 41 8.92 -17.83 0.68
N SER A 42 10.23 -17.58 0.78
CA SER A 42 10.79 -16.24 0.60
C SER A 42 10.71 -15.83 -0.87
N ILE A 43 10.67 -14.53 -1.14
CA ILE A 43 10.82 -14.01 -2.50
C ILE A 43 12.32 -14.08 -2.83
N PRO A 44 12.72 -14.61 -4.00
CA PRO A 44 14.11 -14.60 -4.44
C PRO A 44 14.72 -13.19 -4.38
N ALA A 45 15.97 -13.08 -3.90
CA ALA A 45 16.61 -11.78 -3.74
C ALA A 45 16.75 -11.02 -5.07
N ASP A 46 17.06 -11.71 -6.16
CA ASP A 46 17.13 -11.12 -7.50
C ASP A 46 15.78 -10.55 -7.95
N GLU A 47 14.67 -11.20 -7.60
CA GLU A 47 13.31 -10.75 -7.93
C GLU A 47 12.88 -9.56 -7.07
N VAL A 48 13.27 -9.53 -5.79
CA VAL A 48 13.09 -8.35 -4.92
C VAL A 48 13.81 -7.14 -5.50
N GLU A 49 15.06 -7.31 -5.92
CA GLU A 49 15.86 -6.23 -6.50
C GLU A 49 15.30 -5.76 -7.85
N ASP A 50 14.83 -6.70 -8.69
CA ASP A 50 14.20 -6.37 -9.98
C ASP A 50 12.93 -5.54 -9.79
N LEU A 51 12.02 -5.95 -8.90
CA LEU A 51 10.79 -5.21 -8.60
C LEU A 51 11.08 -3.84 -7.99
N ARG A 52 12.06 -3.77 -7.09
CA ARG A 52 12.51 -2.51 -6.52
C ARG A 52 13.01 -1.56 -7.61
N ARG A 53 13.88 -2.05 -8.49
CA ARG A 53 14.44 -1.25 -9.58
C ARG A 53 13.36 -0.74 -10.53
N ARG A 54 12.41 -1.59 -10.92
CA ARG A 54 11.28 -1.18 -11.77
C ARG A 54 10.43 -0.10 -11.09
N LEU A 55 10.20 -0.22 -9.79
CA LEU A 55 9.49 0.80 -9.04
C LEU A 55 10.30 2.12 -8.97
N GLU A 56 11.61 2.04 -8.75
CA GLU A 56 12.50 3.21 -8.78
C GLU A 56 12.47 3.89 -10.16
N ASP A 57 12.54 3.13 -11.25
CA ASP A 57 12.43 3.65 -12.61
C ASP A 57 11.08 4.38 -12.83
N VAL A 58 9.98 3.83 -12.31
CA VAL A 58 8.65 4.49 -12.32
C VAL A 58 8.68 5.78 -11.50
N ILE A 59 9.26 5.77 -10.30
CA ILE A 59 9.34 6.95 -9.44
C ILE A 59 10.14 8.07 -10.11
N ASP A 60 11.23 7.74 -10.80
CA ASP A 60 12.06 8.70 -11.54
C ASP A 60 11.31 9.42 -12.68
N THR A 61 10.22 8.82 -13.18
CA THR A 61 9.37 9.44 -14.21
C THR A 61 8.35 10.44 -13.67
N LEU A 62 8.15 10.49 -12.35
CA LEU A 62 7.18 11.37 -11.72
C LEU A 62 7.70 12.82 -11.68
N PRO A 63 6.80 13.82 -11.64
CA PRO A 63 7.21 15.21 -11.52
C PRO A 63 7.96 15.48 -10.19
N ASP A 64 8.97 16.35 -10.24
CA ASP A 64 9.80 16.77 -9.09
C ASP A 64 9.05 17.00 -7.77
N PRO A 65 7.91 17.72 -7.71
CA PRO A 65 7.18 17.94 -6.45
C PRO A 65 6.68 16.63 -5.81
N VAL A 66 6.37 15.61 -6.61
CA VAL A 66 5.95 14.29 -6.14
C VAL A 66 7.17 13.47 -5.74
N LEU A 67 8.20 13.47 -6.59
CA LEU A 67 9.49 12.81 -6.33
C LEU A 67 10.07 13.22 -4.98
N ALA A 68 10.07 14.53 -4.66
CA ALA A 68 10.57 15.04 -3.38
C ALA A 68 9.83 14.50 -2.14
N ARG A 69 8.60 13.98 -2.30
CA ARG A 69 7.80 13.42 -1.21
C ARG A 69 8.03 11.93 -1.01
N ILE A 70 8.42 11.20 -2.06
CA ILE A 70 8.47 9.74 -2.03
C ILE A 70 9.87 9.15 -2.24
N ALA A 71 10.80 9.89 -2.84
CA ALA A 71 12.15 9.40 -3.18
C ALA A 71 13.00 8.99 -1.97
N SER A 72 12.70 9.52 -0.79
CA SER A 72 13.41 9.17 0.45
C SER A 72 12.85 7.93 1.15
N ALA A 73 11.68 7.45 0.73
CA ALA A 73 11.03 6.33 1.38
C ALA A 73 11.69 4.99 0.98
N PRO A 74 12.02 4.13 1.96
CA PRO A 74 12.49 2.78 1.66
C PRO A 74 11.43 1.98 0.91
N ILE A 75 11.86 1.19 -0.07
CA ILE A 75 11.01 0.26 -0.81
C ILE A 75 11.14 -1.13 -0.19
N HIS A 76 10.00 -1.74 0.15
CA HIS A 76 9.90 -3.10 0.65
C HIS A 76 9.10 -3.95 -0.31
N VAL A 77 9.56 -5.18 -0.55
CA VAL A 77 8.81 -6.15 -1.35
C VAL A 77 8.26 -7.23 -0.42
N GLN A 78 6.95 -7.39 -0.43
CA GLN A 78 6.21 -8.40 0.31
C GLN A 78 5.44 -9.27 -0.68
N ARG A 79 5.00 -10.46 -0.28
CA ARG A 79 4.20 -11.32 -1.17
C ARG A 79 2.77 -10.82 -1.28
N TRP A 80 2.11 -10.69 -0.14
CA TRP A 80 0.68 -10.39 -0.05
C TRP A 80 0.42 -9.23 0.89
N VAL A 81 -0.70 -8.56 0.67
CA VAL A 81 -1.24 -7.59 1.62
C VAL A 81 -1.55 -8.31 2.93
N SER A 82 -0.98 -7.82 4.03
CA SER A 82 -1.23 -8.37 5.36
C SER A 82 -2.54 -7.86 5.95
N GLU A 83 -3.09 -8.56 6.95
CA GLU A 83 -4.29 -8.09 7.68
C GLU A 83 -4.08 -6.71 8.33
N ASP A 84 -2.85 -6.39 8.73
CA ASP A 84 -2.53 -5.10 9.33
C ASP A 84 -2.68 -3.96 8.31
N HIS A 85 -2.17 -4.16 7.09
CA HIS A 85 -2.34 -3.21 5.99
C HIS A 85 -3.84 -2.97 5.69
N VAL A 86 -4.65 -4.02 5.65
CA VAL A 86 -6.10 -3.88 5.42
C VAL A 86 -6.75 -3.09 6.54
N ARG A 87 -6.36 -3.31 7.81
CA ARG A 87 -6.84 -2.50 8.94
C ARG A 87 -6.43 -1.04 8.85
N GLN A 88 -5.29 -0.75 8.23
CA GLN A 88 -4.82 0.60 7.93
C GLN A 88 -5.48 1.22 6.68
N GLY A 89 -6.41 0.49 6.04
CA GLY A 89 -7.16 0.97 4.89
C GLY A 89 -6.45 0.80 3.55
N VAL A 90 -5.46 -0.10 3.48
CA VAL A 90 -4.89 -0.56 2.20
C VAL A 90 -5.90 -1.46 1.49
N ASP A 91 -6.11 -1.22 0.19
CA ASP A 91 -6.94 -2.11 -0.61
C ASP A 91 -6.22 -3.46 -0.82
N PRO A 92 -6.86 -4.61 -0.51
CA PRO A 92 -6.23 -5.92 -0.60
C PRO A 92 -5.90 -6.37 -2.04
N ARG A 93 -6.41 -5.67 -3.05
CA ARG A 93 -6.08 -5.88 -4.47
C ARG A 93 -5.03 -4.90 -4.99
N SER A 94 -4.62 -3.92 -4.18
CA SER A 94 -3.56 -3.01 -4.60
C SER A 94 -2.22 -3.72 -4.62
N ALA A 95 -1.48 -3.58 -5.72
CA ALA A 95 -0.12 -4.07 -5.82
C ALA A 95 0.88 -3.20 -5.03
N ILE A 96 0.49 -1.99 -4.62
CA ILE A 96 1.34 -1.06 -3.87
C ILE A 96 0.59 -0.49 -2.66
N ALA A 97 1.32 -0.27 -1.56
CA ALA A 97 0.85 0.55 -0.45
C ALA A 97 1.91 1.53 0.03
N PHE A 98 1.45 2.71 0.46
CA PHE A 98 2.22 3.65 1.26
C PHE A 98 1.99 3.38 2.74
N GLU A 99 3.10 3.11 3.44
CA GLU A 99 3.13 3.03 4.90
C GLU A 99 3.45 4.40 5.50
N GLY A 100 2.82 4.70 6.64
CA GLY A 100 3.07 5.91 7.39
C GLY A 100 1.77 6.59 7.79
N ARG A 101 1.83 7.92 7.96
CA ARG A 101 0.66 8.72 8.31
C ARG A 101 0.10 9.43 7.07
N PRO A 102 -1.09 9.07 6.58
CA PRO A 102 -1.69 9.77 5.46
C PRO A 102 -2.10 11.20 5.86
N ALA A 103 -2.20 12.08 4.86
CA ALA A 103 -2.70 13.44 5.03
C ALA A 103 -4.12 13.41 5.60
N GLN A 104 -4.37 14.30 6.57
CA GLN A 104 -5.70 14.45 7.16
C GLN A 104 -6.53 15.44 6.33
N ALA A 105 -7.83 15.18 6.23
CA ALA A 105 -8.77 16.05 5.52
C ALA A 105 -8.77 17.50 6.04
N GLU A 106 -8.41 17.71 7.30
CA GLU A 106 -8.35 19.03 7.95
C GLU A 106 -6.97 19.73 7.81
N GLY A 107 -6.11 19.27 6.90
CA GLY A 107 -4.83 19.93 6.58
C GLY A 107 -3.61 19.41 7.34
N GLY A 108 -3.64 18.15 7.79
CA GLY A 108 -2.47 17.48 8.37
C GLY A 108 -1.49 17.01 7.30
N GLU A 109 -0.20 17.26 7.50
CA GLU A 109 0.87 16.83 6.59
C GLU A 109 1.02 15.29 6.60
N ALA A 110 1.17 14.71 5.42
CA ALA A 110 1.43 13.28 5.27
C ALA A 110 2.90 12.96 5.59
N GLU A 111 3.12 11.84 6.25
CA GLU A 111 4.45 11.32 6.58
C GLU A 111 4.58 9.91 6.01
N LEU A 112 5.27 9.79 4.87
CA LEU A 112 5.56 8.50 4.25
C LEU A 112 6.78 7.86 4.92
N THR A 113 6.63 6.62 5.41
CA THR A 113 7.70 5.87 6.07
C THR A 113 8.27 4.75 5.22
N ALA A 114 7.48 4.18 4.30
CA ALA A 114 7.91 3.18 3.34
C ALA A 114 6.92 3.04 2.18
N ILE A 115 7.39 2.47 1.07
CA ILE A 115 6.57 2.01 -0.04
C ILE A 115 6.66 0.49 -0.07
N VAL A 116 5.52 -0.19 -0.08
CA VAL A 116 5.44 -1.65 -0.10
C VAL A 116 4.90 -2.10 -1.45
N VAL A 117 5.63 -2.99 -2.12
CA VAL A 117 5.17 -3.72 -3.32
C VAL A 117 4.72 -5.11 -2.92
N PHE A 118 3.50 -5.47 -3.27
CA PHE A 118 2.92 -6.80 -3.05
C PHE A 118 3.08 -7.65 -4.30
N ARG A 119 4.19 -8.40 -4.36
CA ARG A 119 4.61 -9.21 -5.50
C ARG A 119 3.51 -10.15 -5.99
N ASP A 120 2.89 -10.94 -5.12
CA ASP A 120 1.92 -11.93 -5.59
C ASP A 120 0.60 -11.26 -6.05
N VAL A 121 0.23 -10.11 -5.46
CA VAL A 121 -0.91 -9.31 -5.90
C VAL A 121 -0.65 -8.68 -7.27
N LEU A 122 0.59 -8.23 -7.52
CA LEU A 122 1.04 -7.73 -8.81
C LEU A 122 0.98 -8.83 -9.88
N ILE A 123 1.56 -10.00 -9.60
CA ILE A 123 1.62 -11.12 -10.56
C ILE A 123 0.22 -11.66 -10.90
N GLU A 124 -0.75 -11.59 -10.00
CA GLU A 124 -2.15 -12.01 -10.30
C GLU A 124 -2.90 -11.03 -11.21
N GLN A 125 -2.36 -9.84 -11.45
CA GLN A 125 -3.01 -8.77 -12.24
C GLN A 125 -2.39 -8.54 -13.61
N ILE A 126 -1.22 -9.11 -13.87
CA ILE A 126 -0.52 -9.02 -15.15
C ILE A 126 -0.70 -10.31 -15.94
N ASP A 127 -0.79 -10.20 -17.25
CA ASP A 127 -0.70 -11.35 -18.15
C ASP A 127 0.78 -11.61 -18.53
N ASP A 128 1.58 -10.54 -18.66
CA ASP A 128 3.00 -10.59 -19.03
C ASP A 128 3.90 -9.66 -18.18
N ASP A 129 5.20 -9.97 -18.10
CA ASP A 129 6.19 -9.20 -17.32
C ASP A 129 6.34 -7.72 -17.76
N ASP A 130 6.02 -7.40 -19.02
CA ASP A 130 6.11 -6.04 -19.55
C ASP A 130 5.08 -5.09 -18.88
N GLU A 131 3.97 -5.62 -18.35
CA GLU A 131 2.91 -4.84 -17.71
C GLU A 131 3.23 -4.44 -16.26
N ILE A 132 4.31 -5.01 -15.68
CA ILE A 132 4.69 -4.74 -14.29
C ILE A 132 4.90 -3.24 -14.07
N SER A 133 5.66 -2.59 -14.94
CA SER A 133 5.98 -1.17 -14.77
C SER A 133 4.72 -0.29 -14.87
N ASP A 134 3.79 -0.64 -15.77
CA ASP A 134 2.52 0.07 -15.93
C ASP A 134 1.65 -0.07 -14.69
N LEU A 135 1.53 -1.30 -14.16
CA LEU A 135 0.74 -1.56 -12.96
C LEU A 135 1.36 -0.91 -11.70
N LEU A 136 2.70 -0.88 -11.61
CA LEU A 136 3.40 -0.15 -10.54
C LEU A 136 3.15 1.37 -10.66
N ALA A 137 3.16 1.93 -11.86
CA ALA A 137 2.85 3.35 -12.08
C ALA A 137 1.42 3.69 -11.67
N ILE A 138 0.44 2.87 -12.07
CA ILE A 138 -0.96 3.04 -11.66
C ILE A 138 -1.08 2.98 -10.13
N GLY A 139 -0.48 1.96 -9.50
CA GLY A 139 -0.52 1.80 -8.04
C GLY A 139 0.10 2.98 -7.28
N ILE A 140 1.21 3.55 -7.78
CA ILE A 140 1.79 4.77 -7.19
C ILE A 140 0.84 5.96 -7.31
N LEU A 141 0.21 6.16 -8.46
CA LEU A 141 -0.72 7.28 -8.67
C LEU A 141 -1.94 7.18 -7.76
N GLU A 142 -2.52 5.99 -7.63
CA GLU A 142 -3.64 5.73 -6.72
C GLU A 142 -3.25 5.99 -5.26
N GLU A 143 -2.05 5.55 -4.85
CA GLU A 143 -1.54 5.78 -3.51
C GLU A 143 -1.21 7.26 -3.24
N LEU A 144 -0.69 7.99 -4.23
CA LEU A 144 -0.46 9.43 -4.10
C LEU A 144 -1.76 10.19 -3.86
N ALA A 145 -2.80 9.89 -4.64
CA ALA A 145 -4.12 10.48 -4.47
C ALA A 145 -4.73 10.10 -3.10
N ARG A 146 -4.62 8.84 -2.68
CA ARG A 146 -5.17 8.34 -1.41
C ARG A 146 -4.45 8.90 -0.19
N PHE A 147 -3.11 8.83 -0.20
CA PHE A 147 -2.24 9.06 0.95
C PHE A 147 -1.93 10.55 1.16
N PHE A 148 -1.59 11.28 0.09
CA PHE A 148 -1.31 12.71 0.19
C PHE A 148 -2.54 13.58 -0.02
N LYS A 149 -3.70 12.98 -0.35
CA LYS A 149 -4.95 13.69 -0.69
C LYS A 149 -4.74 14.71 -1.81
N ILE A 150 -3.86 14.38 -2.75
CA ILE A 150 -3.63 15.17 -3.95
C ILE A 150 -4.73 14.76 -4.94
N GLU A 151 -5.90 15.39 -4.82
CA GLU A 151 -7.04 15.17 -5.72
C GLU A 151 -6.78 15.74 -7.12
N ASP A 152 -5.83 16.68 -7.21
CA ASP A 152 -5.42 17.38 -8.43
C ASP A 152 -3.91 17.15 -8.60
N LEU A 153 -3.53 15.90 -8.90
CA LEU A 153 -2.23 15.68 -9.51
C LEU A 153 -2.36 16.28 -10.92
N GLU A 154 -2.05 17.57 -11.07
CA GLU A 154 -1.68 18.17 -12.37
C GLU A 154 -0.40 17.47 -12.85
N LEU A 155 -0.54 16.20 -13.25
CA LEU A 155 0.36 15.54 -14.16
C LEU A 155 0.25 16.37 -15.43
N GLY A 156 1.21 17.28 -15.66
CA GLY A 156 1.25 18.15 -16.84
C GLY A 156 1.44 17.35 -18.13
N LEU A 157 0.47 16.51 -18.46
CA LEU A 157 0.31 15.72 -19.68
C LEU A 157 -0.34 16.58 -20.76
#